data_AF-A0A838TTR1-F1
#
_entry.id   AF-A0A838TTR1-F1
#
_cell.length_a   1.000
_cell.length_b   1.000
_cell.length_c   1.000
_cell.angle_alpha   90.00
_cell.angle_beta   90.00
_cell.angle_gamma   90.00
#
_symmetry.space_group_name_H-M   'P 1'
#
loop_
_entity.id
_entity.type
_entity.pdbx_description
1 polymer ?
#
loop_
_entity_poly.entity_id
_entity_poly.type
_entity_poly.pdbx_seq_one_letter_code
_entity_poly.pdbx_strand_id
1 'polypeptide(L)'
;MTFQQLKQNYIQGLLDTNAFIVRSINEEPFTLRSGKKSYMFLDHSKLASSPKAYRAFIDIMGELLYEVYNDRPFVLCNVDSKISAQMVGSLAYLQNKAQIIFKSKTLTAVEKGTATQMTGNYAWDLPVAILDDVMTGGDGTAKNVGDLVKDTFPKVKDIRIFVGFIRNPAKSTYETHHILTRNELLGIVGKKLSAEQQQAIEKELELTYEL
;
A
#
# COMPACT_ATOMS: atom_id res chain seq x y z
N MET A 1 -1.71 19.97 10.12
CA MET A 1 -2.87 19.67 9.24
C MET A 1 -3.63 18.53 9.87
N THR A 2 -4.94 18.46 9.71
CA THR A 2 -5.72 17.30 10.19
C THR A 2 -5.52 16.11 9.26
N PHE A 3 -5.75 14.88 9.76
CA PHE A 3 -5.75 13.67 8.93
C PHE A 3 -6.65 13.82 7.69
N GLN A 4 -7.82 14.43 7.85
CA GLN A 4 -8.74 14.68 6.74
C GLN A 4 -8.16 15.61 5.67
N GLN A 5 -7.48 16.70 6.07
CA GLN A 5 -6.82 17.58 5.10
C GLN A 5 -5.71 16.86 4.34
N LEU A 6 -4.90 16.06 5.04
CA LEU A 6 -3.85 15.25 4.44
C LEU A 6 -4.42 14.20 3.48
N LYS A 7 -5.51 13.52 3.85
CA LYS A 7 -6.22 12.56 2.99
C LYS A 7 -6.75 13.23 1.72
N GLN A 8 -7.30 14.43 1.81
CA GLN A 8 -7.72 15.19 0.62
C GLN A 8 -6.55 15.56 -0.28
N ASN A 9 -5.41 15.97 0.28
CA ASN A 9 -4.21 16.26 -0.51
C ASN A 9 -3.70 15.02 -1.24
N TYR A 10 -3.71 13.87 -0.57
CA TYR A 10 -3.34 12.59 -1.18
C TYR A 10 -4.30 12.21 -2.32
N ILE A 11 -5.61 12.31 -2.10
CA ILE A 11 -6.62 12.05 -3.14
C ILE A 11 -6.43 12.99 -4.32
N GLN A 12 -6.23 14.29 -4.09
CA GLN A 12 -5.95 15.25 -5.15
C GLN A 12 -4.67 14.87 -5.91
N GLY A 13 -3.63 14.40 -5.21
CA GLY A 13 -2.42 13.88 -5.83
C GLY A 13 -2.67 12.67 -6.74
N LEU A 14 -3.57 11.75 -6.36
CA LEU A 14 -3.98 10.62 -7.22
C LEU A 14 -4.69 11.11 -8.50
N LEU A 15 -5.51 12.17 -8.39
CA LEU A 15 -6.23 12.75 -9.53
C LEU A 15 -5.30 13.52 -10.46
N ASP A 16 -4.47 14.40 -9.91
CA ASP A 16 -3.51 15.23 -10.66
C ASP A 16 -2.52 14.39 -11.46
N THR A 17 -2.23 13.17 -10.98
CA THR A 17 -1.27 12.25 -11.62
C THR A 17 -1.94 11.19 -12.49
N ASN A 18 -3.28 11.19 -12.60
CA ASN A 18 -4.05 10.13 -13.25
C ASN A 18 -3.63 8.72 -12.77
N ALA A 19 -3.37 8.60 -11.45
CA ALA A 19 -2.97 7.36 -10.80
C ALA A 19 -4.13 6.35 -10.74
N PHE A 20 -5.37 6.83 -10.60
CA PHE A 20 -6.56 5.99 -10.67
C PHE A 20 -7.09 5.93 -12.10
N ILE A 21 -7.11 4.73 -12.68
CA ILE A 21 -7.46 4.49 -14.07
C ILE A 21 -8.70 3.62 -14.11
N VAL A 22 -9.70 4.06 -14.86
CA VAL A 22 -10.93 3.31 -15.13
C VAL A 22 -11.06 3.14 -16.64
N ARG A 23 -11.14 1.89 -17.08
CA ARG A 23 -11.42 1.53 -18.47
C ARG A 23 -12.93 1.60 -18.74
N SER A 24 -13.31 1.99 -19.94
CA SER A 24 -14.67 1.82 -20.45
C SER A 24 -15.03 0.33 -20.51
N ILE A 25 -16.32 0.00 -20.43
CA ILE A 25 -16.83 -1.36 -20.57
C ILE A 25 -16.44 -2.00 -21.91
N ASN A 26 -16.23 -1.16 -22.93
CA ASN A 26 -15.88 -1.56 -24.30
C ASN A 26 -14.36 -1.76 -24.49
N GLU A 27 -13.54 -1.41 -23.50
CA GLU A 27 -12.10 -1.65 -23.51
C GLU A 27 -11.73 -2.98 -22.84
N GLU A 28 -10.57 -3.54 -23.19
CA GLU A 28 -10.05 -4.73 -22.52
C GLU A 28 -9.70 -4.41 -21.04
N PRO A 29 -10.21 -5.18 -20.07
CA PRO A 29 -9.91 -4.96 -18.67
C PRO A 29 -8.44 -5.25 -18.33
N PHE A 30 -7.94 -4.57 -17.30
CA PHE A 30 -6.62 -4.86 -16.74
C PHE A 30 -6.56 -6.29 -16.21
N THR A 31 -5.40 -6.92 -16.35
CA THR A 31 -5.12 -8.22 -15.73
C THR A 31 -4.27 -7.98 -14.47
N LEU A 32 -4.84 -8.28 -13.31
CA LEU A 32 -4.17 -8.10 -12.01
C LEU A 32 -3.11 -9.19 -11.80
N ARG A 33 -2.22 -9.01 -10.80
CA ARG A 33 -1.23 -10.02 -10.40
C ARG A 33 -1.87 -11.39 -10.07
N SER A 34 -3.12 -11.40 -9.61
CA SER A 34 -3.88 -12.63 -9.33
C SER A 34 -4.48 -13.29 -10.58
N GLY A 35 -4.25 -12.74 -11.78
CA GLY A 35 -4.91 -13.15 -13.03
C GLY A 35 -6.35 -12.64 -13.20
N LYS A 36 -6.95 -12.04 -12.17
CA LYS A 36 -8.31 -11.49 -12.24
C LYS A 36 -8.37 -10.30 -13.19
N LYS A 37 -9.45 -10.20 -13.97
CA LYS A 37 -9.76 -9.05 -14.81
C LYS A 37 -10.40 -7.93 -13.99
N SER A 38 -10.06 -6.69 -14.29
CA SER A 38 -10.48 -5.50 -13.53
C SER A 38 -10.57 -4.29 -14.46
N TYR A 39 -11.65 -3.55 -14.43
CA TYR A 39 -11.76 -2.28 -15.16
C TYR A 39 -11.13 -1.12 -14.40
N MET A 40 -10.89 -1.30 -13.10
CA MET A 40 -10.21 -0.34 -12.24
C MET A 40 -8.76 -0.75 -11.97
N PHE A 41 -7.85 0.22 -12.02
CA PHE A 41 -6.45 0.04 -11.62
C PHE A 41 -5.92 1.29 -10.94
N LEU A 42 -5.18 1.10 -9.85
CA LEU A 42 -4.49 2.18 -9.15
C LEU A 42 -2.98 2.00 -9.35
N ASP A 43 -2.34 2.99 -9.94
CA ASP A 43 -0.91 2.99 -10.20
C ASP A 43 -0.18 4.07 -9.41
N HIS A 44 0.25 3.72 -8.19
CA HIS A 44 1.03 4.62 -7.34
C HIS A 44 2.39 5.00 -7.91
N SER A 45 2.90 4.33 -8.95
CA SER A 45 4.13 4.79 -9.62
C SER A 45 3.95 6.15 -10.30
N LYS A 46 2.74 6.46 -10.79
CA LYS A 46 2.41 7.79 -11.32
C LYS A 46 2.36 8.86 -10.23
N LEU A 47 1.92 8.47 -9.03
CA LEU A 47 1.95 9.35 -7.87
C LEU A 47 3.40 9.62 -7.44
N ALA A 48 4.24 8.59 -7.41
CA ALA A 48 5.64 8.69 -7.01
C ALA A 48 6.53 9.53 -7.95
N SER A 49 6.12 9.71 -9.21
CA SER A 49 6.83 10.57 -10.17
C SER A 49 6.48 12.06 -10.06
N SER A 50 5.52 12.43 -9.20
CA SER A 50 5.18 13.83 -8.90
C SER A 50 5.64 14.19 -7.49
N PRO A 51 6.63 15.09 -7.31
CA PRO A 51 7.11 15.46 -5.97
C PRO A 51 6.00 15.94 -5.02
N LYS A 52 5.05 16.73 -5.54
CA LYS A 52 3.92 17.23 -4.76
C LYS A 52 2.97 16.11 -4.33
N ALA A 53 2.58 15.23 -5.26
CA ALA A 53 1.65 14.14 -4.97
C ALA A 53 2.30 13.07 -4.08
N TYR A 54 3.58 12.77 -4.32
CA TYR A 54 4.36 11.87 -3.49
C TYR A 54 4.51 12.39 -2.07
N ARG A 55 4.84 13.69 -1.90
CA ARG A 55 4.87 14.30 -0.57
C ARG A 55 3.53 14.19 0.15
N ALA A 56 2.43 14.48 -0.56
CA ALA A 56 1.10 14.35 0.02
C ALA A 56 0.83 12.92 0.52
N PHE A 57 1.24 11.89 -0.24
CA PHE A 57 1.13 10.48 0.16
C PHE A 57 2.00 10.13 1.38
N ILE A 58 3.25 10.59 1.40
CA ILE A 58 4.15 10.36 2.53
C ILE A 58 3.63 11.06 3.80
N ASP A 59 3.12 12.28 3.69
CA ASP A 59 2.59 13.04 4.83
C ASP A 59 1.40 12.32 5.47
N ILE A 60 0.42 11.85 4.66
CA ILE A 60 -0.74 11.12 5.21
C ILE A 60 -0.35 9.74 5.76
N MET A 61 0.61 9.04 5.15
CA MET A 61 1.09 7.76 5.69
C MET A 61 1.83 7.96 7.01
N GLY A 62 2.62 9.03 7.11
CA GLY A 62 3.29 9.42 8.34
C GLY A 62 2.31 9.75 9.46
N GLU A 63 1.22 10.45 9.16
CA GLU A 63 0.14 10.73 10.10
C GLU A 63 -0.57 9.44 10.55
N LEU A 64 -0.88 8.52 9.62
CA LEU A 64 -1.49 7.23 9.96
C LEU A 64 -0.61 6.41 10.92
N LEU A 65 0.71 6.42 10.71
CA LEU A 65 1.66 5.79 11.63
C LEU A 65 1.65 6.46 13.01
N TYR A 66 1.55 7.80 13.04
CA TYR A 66 1.48 8.57 14.28
C TYR A 66 0.18 8.30 15.05
N GLU A 67 -0.98 8.19 14.39
CA GLU A 67 -2.24 7.86 15.06
C GLU A 67 -2.18 6.49 15.78
N VAL A 68 -1.43 5.53 15.24
CA VAL A 68 -1.32 4.17 15.79
C VAL A 68 -0.21 4.05 16.83
N TYR A 69 0.99 4.53 16.52
CA TYR A 69 2.16 4.37 17.40
C TYR A 69 2.36 5.55 18.34
N ASN A 70 1.84 6.73 18.01
CA ASN A 70 2.18 8.00 18.65
C ASN A 70 3.71 8.17 18.69
N ASP A 71 4.28 8.59 19.83
CA ASP A 71 5.72 8.72 20.00
C ASP A 71 6.45 7.39 20.31
N ARG A 72 5.74 6.25 20.32
CA ARG A 72 6.36 4.96 20.64
C ARG A 72 7.40 4.57 19.58
N PRO A 73 8.50 3.91 19.98
CA PRO A 73 9.48 3.40 19.03
C PRO A 73 8.89 2.24 18.22
N PHE A 74 9.19 2.21 16.92
CA PHE A 74 8.82 1.15 15.98
C PHE A 74 9.85 1.09 14.85
N VAL A 75 9.78 0.03 14.04
CA VAL A 75 10.64 -0.20 12.88
C VAL A 75 9.79 -0.30 11.63
N LEU A 76 10.21 0.35 10.55
CA LEU A 76 9.53 0.31 9.26
C LEU A 76 9.97 -0.92 8.46
N CYS A 77 9.09 -1.50 7.64
CA CYS A 77 9.43 -2.59 6.74
C CYS A 77 8.72 -2.44 5.40
N ASN A 78 9.45 -2.58 4.30
CA ASN A 78 8.88 -2.55 2.96
C ASN A 78 8.38 -3.93 2.51
N VAL A 79 7.66 -3.95 1.40
CA VAL A 79 7.20 -5.17 0.74
C VAL A 79 7.60 -5.19 -0.74
N ASP A 80 7.33 -6.30 -1.44
CA ASP A 80 7.52 -6.41 -2.91
C ASP A 80 6.41 -5.68 -3.70
N SER A 81 6.40 -4.36 -3.56
CA SER A 81 5.48 -3.51 -4.32
C SER A 81 6.20 -2.35 -5.02
N LYS A 82 5.51 -1.73 -5.98
CA LYS A 82 6.06 -0.75 -6.93
C LYS A 82 6.82 0.37 -6.22
N ILE A 83 6.24 0.95 -5.17
CA ILE A 83 6.81 2.12 -4.49
C ILE A 83 7.05 1.91 -2.99
N SER A 84 6.79 0.71 -2.46
CA SER A 84 6.87 0.44 -1.01
C SER A 84 8.27 0.72 -0.44
N ALA A 85 9.32 0.25 -1.12
CA ALA A 85 10.70 0.51 -0.69
C ALA A 85 11.05 2.01 -0.65
N GLN A 86 10.62 2.77 -1.67
CA GLN A 86 10.81 4.22 -1.73
C GLN A 86 10.04 4.94 -0.63
N MET A 87 8.78 4.53 -0.39
CA MET A 87 7.93 5.07 0.68
C MET A 87 8.55 4.85 2.06
N VAL A 88 9.00 3.62 2.34
CA VAL A 88 9.65 3.27 3.61
C VAL A 88 10.92 4.09 3.81
N GLY A 89 11.76 4.22 2.79
CA GLY A 89 12.97 5.05 2.88
C GLY A 89 12.66 6.53 3.17
N SER A 90 11.62 7.07 2.53
CA SER A 90 11.19 8.47 2.76
C SER A 90 10.68 8.69 4.18
N LEU A 91 9.85 7.77 4.69
CA LEU A 91 9.33 7.84 6.06
C LEU A 91 10.43 7.62 7.11
N ALA A 92 11.33 6.67 6.87
CA ALA A 92 12.48 6.42 7.74
C ALA A 92 13.35 7.68 7.89
N TYR A 93 13.62 8.38 6.78
CA TYR A 93 14.36 9.63 6.78
C TYR A 93 13.61 10.75 7.52
N LEU A 94 12.34 10.98 7.19
CA LEU A 94 11.56 12.09 7.76
C LEU A 94 11.24 11.92 9.25
N GLN A 95 11.00 10.69 9.69
CA GLN A 95 10.59 10.39 11.07
C GLN A 95 11.76 9.89 11.94
N ASN A 96 12.98 9.85 11.39
CA ASN A 96 14.17 9.31 12.06
C ASN A 96 13.91 7.89 12.63
N LYS A 97 13.37 6.99 11.79
CA LYS A 97 13.03 5.62 12.17
C LYS A 97 13.99 4.61 11.54
N ALA A 98 14.25 3.53 12.28
CA ALA A 98 14.96 2.38 11.73
C ALA A 98 14.08 1.60 10.75
N GLN A 99 14.72 0.82 9.87
CA GLN A 99 14.01 0.02 8.86
C GLN A 99 14.59 -1.39 8.73
N ILE A 100 13.69 -2.35 8.49
CA ILE A 100 13.98 -3.67 7.92
C ILE A 100 13.80 -3.56 6.41
N ILE A 101 14.86 -3.89 5.66
CA ILE A 101 14.82 -3.92 4.21
C ILE A 101 14.45 -5.33 3.76
N PHE A 102 13.32 -5.45 3.08
CA PHE A 102 12.88 -6.68 2.43
C PHE A 102 13.22 -6.68 0.94
N LYS A 103 13.69 -7.82 0.45
CA LYS A 103 13.95 -8.12 -0.98
C LYS A 103 13.13 -9.31 -1.45
N SER A 104 12.61 -9.21 -2.68
CA SER A 104 11.89 -10.31 -3.30
C SER A 104 12.78 -11.54 -3.50
N LYS A 105 12.17 -12.73 -3.61
CA LYS A 105 12.92 -13.97 -3.88
C LYS A 105 13.69 -13.88 -5.19
N THR A 106 13.08 -13.30 -6.22
CA THR A 106 13.68 -13.12 -7.54
C THR A 106 14.94 -12.25 -7.47
N LEU A 107 14.87 -11.12 -6.77
CA LEU A 107 16.03 -10.24 -6.61
C LEU A 107 17.13 -10.92 -5.78
N THR A 108 16.73 -11.60 -4.70
CA THR A 108 17.66 -12.32 -3.81
C THR A 108 18.41 -13.44 -4.54
N ALA A 109 17.77 -14.11 -5.50
CA ALA A 109 18.38 -15.22 -6.25
C ALA A 109 19.48 -14.77 -7.23
N VAL A 110 19.47 -13.51 -7.67
CA VAL A 110 20.43 -12.99 -8.66
C VAL A 110 21.49 -12.07 -8.03
N GLU A 111 21.27 -11.61 -6.80
CA GLU A 111 22.24 -10.78 -6.09
C GLU A 111 23.48 -11.58 -5.67
N LYS A 112 24.64 -10.96 -5.83
CA LYS A 112 25.91 -11.50 -5.33
C LYS A 112 26.11 -11.05 -3.88
N GLY A 113 26.52 -11.97 -3.01
CA GLY A 113 26.74 -11.70 -1.58
C GLY A 113 25.81 -12.53 -0.70
N THR A 114 25.07 -11.89 0.21
CA THR A 114 24.17 -12.57 1.13
C THR A 114 22.82 -12.85 0.47
N ALA A 115 22.49 -14.13 0.31
CA ALA A 115 21.19 -14.61 -0.21
C ALA A 115 20.07 -14.51 0.84
N THR A 116 19.98 -13.37 1.54
CA THR A 116 18.96 -13.11 2.56
C THR A 116 17.91 -12.15 2.01
N GLN A 117 16.64 -12.46 2.26
CA GLN A 117 15.51 -11.61 1.88
C GLN A 117 15.31 -10.43 2.84
N MET A 118 15.89 -10.47 4.04
CA MET A 118 15.71 -9.48 5.10
C MET A 118 17.05 -8.94 5.57
N THR A 119 17.14 -7.63 5.73
CA THR A 119 18.30 -6.94 6.31
C THR A 119 17.82 -5.98 7.40
N GLY A 120 18.45 -6.02 8.58
CA GLY A 120 18.09 -5.22 9.74
C GLY A 120 18.84 -5.67 11.00
N ASN A 121 18.53 -5.09 12.15
CA ASN A 121 19.10 -5.53 13.42
C ASN A 121 18.27 -6.66 14.03
N TYR A 122 18.84 -7.86 14.08
CA TYR A 122 18.22 -9.07 14.63
C TYR A 122 17.89 -8.99 16.13
N ALA A 123 18.46 -8.02 16.85
CA ALA A 123 18.21 -7.82 18.27
C ALA A 123 16.99 -6.93 18.57
N TRP A 124 16.34 -6.34 17.56
CA TRP A 124 15.18 -5.48 17.76
C TRP A 124 14.01 -6.23 18.42
N ASP A 125 13.46 -5.58 19.45
CA ASP A 125 12.25 -5.97 20.19
C ASP A 125 11.24 -4.81 20.13
N LEU A 126 11.02 -4.31 18.92
CA LEU A 126 10.15 -3.18 18.64
C LEU A 126 9.00 -3.63 17.73
N PRO A 127 7.83 -2.96 17.81
CA PRO A 127 6.79 -3.14 16.81
C PRO A 127 7.31 -2.89 15.40
N VAL A 128 6.81 -3.68 14.43
CA VAL A 128 7.14 -3.52 13.01
C VAL A 128 5.92 -3.03 12.24
N ALA A 129 6.11 -1.94 11.50
CA ALA A 129 5.14 -1.35 10.60
C ALA A 129 5.48 -1.74 9.15
N ILE A 130 4.69 -2.66 8.59
CA ILE A 130 4.83 -3.09 7.20
C ILE A 130 4.05 -2.13 6.31
N LEU A 131 4.73 -1.46 5.37
CA LEU A 131 4.10 -0.47 4.51
C LEU A 131 3.88 -1.00 3.11
N ASP A 132 2.64 -0.92 2.62
CA ASP A 132 2.24 -1.26 1.26
C ASP A 132 1.57 -0.06 0.58
N ASP A 133 1.71 0.08 -0.73
CA ASP A 133 1.00 1.12 -1.50
C ASP A 133 -0.42 0.68 -1.82
N VAL A 134 -0.61 -0.58 -2.23
CA VAL A 134 -1.89 -1.15 -2.63
C VAL A 134 -2.10 -2.56 -2.10
N MET A 135 -3.24 -2.78 -1.44
CA MET A 135 -3.72 -4.12 -1.10
C MET A 135 -5.08 -4.41 -1.73
N THR A 136 -5.29 -5.65 -2.17
CA THR A 136 -6.55 -6.08 -2.80
C THR A 136 -7.53 -6.77 -1.85
N GLY A 137 -7.06 -7.21 -0.68
CA GLY A 137 -7.82 -7.97 0.33
C GLY A 137 -7.11 -7.97 1.69
N GLY A 138 -7.42 -8.96 2.54
CA GLY A 138 -6.89 -9.06 3.90
C GLY A 138 -5.44 -9.57 3.96
N ASP A 139 -5.18 -10.74 3.42
CA ASP A 139 -3.84 -11.34 3.39
C ASP A 139 -3.28 -11.34 1.96
N GLY A 140 -1.98 -11.01 1.84
CA GLY A 140 -1.30 -10.87 0.56
C GLY A 140 0.19 -10.65 0.74
N THR A 141 0.79 -9.83 -0.13
CA THR A 141 2.23 -9.53 -0.11
C THR A 141 2.71 -9.07 1.27
N ALA A 142 1.99 -8.14 1.91
CA ALA A 142 2.31 -7.65 3.25
C ALA A 142 2.27 -8.73 4.34
N LYS A 143 1.33 -9.67 4.29
CA LYS A 143 1.25 -10.79 5.24
C LYS A 143 2.43 -11.73 5.11
N ASN A 144 2.81 -12.07 3.87
CA ASN A 144 3.98 -12.93 3.62
C ASN A 144 5.27 -12.29 4.14
N VAL A 145 5.39 -10.97 4.02
CA VAL A 145 6.51 -10.22 4.60
C VAL A 145 6.43 -10.24 6.13
N GLY A 146 5.25 -10.10 6.72
CA GLY A 146 5.06 -10.17 8.18
C GLY A 146 5.43 -11.51 8.78
N ASP A 147 5.07 -12.61 8.13
CA ASP A 147 5.50 -13.95 8.55
C ASP A 147 7.03 -14.06 8.51
N LEU A 148 7.65 -13.58 7.43
CA LEU A 148 9.09 -13.60 7.28
C LEU A 148 9.80 -12.71 8.32
N VAL A 149 9.22 -11.57 8.69
CA VAL A 149 9.71 -10.73 9.79
C VAL A 149 9.67 -11.52 11.10
N LYS A 150 8.54 -12.17 11.41
CA LYS A 150 8.36 -12.94 12.64
C LYS A 150 9.36 -14.09 12.75
N ASP A 151 9.64 -14.78 11.64
CA ASP A 151 10.59 -15.88 11.58
C ASP A 151 12.04 -15.41 11.69
N THR A 152 12.35 -14.23 11.13
CA THR A 152 13.72 -13.70 11.06
C THR A 152 14.12 -12.91 12.31
N PHE A 153 13.18 -12.22 12.94
CA PHE A 153 13.40 -11.33 14.08
C PHE A 153 12.61 -11.84 15.30
N PRO A 154 13.13 -12.87 16.02
CA PRO A 154 12.35 -13.65 16.99
C PRO A 154 11.82 -12.86 18.19
N LYS A 155 12.40 -11.68 18.47
CA LYS A 155 11.96 -10.78 19.53
C LYS A 155 10.80 -9.90 19.11
N VAL A 156 10.60 -9.61 17.82
CA VAL A 156 9.46 -8.83 17.32
C VAL A 156 8.16 -9.58 17.60
N LYS A 157 7.26 -8.97 18.41
CA LYS A 157 5.95 -9.55 18.76
C LYS A 157 4.76 -8.83 18.13
N ASP A 158 4.87 -7.53 17.88
CA ASP A 158 3.81 -6.71 17.28
C ASP A 158 4.18 -6.40 15.83
N ILE A 159 3.33 -6.83 14.90
CA ILE A 159 3.47 -6.58 13.47
C ILE A 159 2.13 -6.05 12.98
N ARG A 160 2.16 -4.89 12.31
CA ARG A 160 0.98 -4.24 11.76
C ARG A 160 1.24 -3.84 10.31
N ILE A 161 0.18 -3.80 9.51
CA ILE A 161 0.22 -3.44 8.11
C ILE A 161 -0.40 -2.06 7.94
N PHE A 162 0.24 -1.21 7.15
CA PHE A 162 -0.22 0.13 6.81
C PHE A 162 -0.26 0.26 5.30
N VAL A 163 -1.43 0.61 4.75
CA VAL A 163 -1.63 0.63 3.31
C VAL A 163 -2.22 1.93 2.78
N GLY A 164 -1.64 2.42 1.69
CA GLY A 164 -2.09 3.64 1.02
C GLY A 164 -3.49 3.53 0.43
N PHE A 165 -3.78 2.39 -0.19
CA PHE A 165 -5.09 2.07 -0.75
C PHE A 165 -5.44 0.60 -0.58
N ILE A 166 -6.65 0.32 -0.08
CA ILE A 166 -7.17 -1.04 0.01
C ILE A 166 -8.43 -1.20 -0.86
N ARG A 167 -8.43 -2.19 -1.75
CA ARG A 167 -9.54 -2.40 -2.68
C ARG A 167 -10.80 -2.84 -1.93
N ASN A 168 -10.69 -3.91 -1.16
CA ASN A 168 -11.76 -4.49 -0.36
C ASN A 168 -11.19 -4.83 1.03
N PRO A 169 -11.45 -4.00 2.05
CA PRO A 169 -11.07 -4.33 3.41
C PRO A 169 -11.63 -5.70 3.81
N ALA A 170 -10.76 -6.57 4.31
CA ALA A 170 -11.12 -7.88 4.83
C ALA A 170 -10.25 -8.20 6.04
N LYS A 171 -10.66 -9.17 6.85
CA LYS A 171 -9.88 -9.61 8.01
C LYS A 171 -8.50 -10.10 7.54
N SER A 172 -7.46 -9.60 8.18
CA SER A 172 -6.06 -9.92 7.93
C SER A 172 -5.43 -10.60 9.15
N THR A 173 -4.35 -11.36 8.92
CA THR A 173 -3.57 -12.01 9.99
C THR A 173 -2.96 -10.99 10.96
N TYR A 174 -2.46 -9.88 10.41
CA TYR A 174 -1.91 -8.75 11.15
C TYR A 174 -2.91 -7.61 11.18
N GLU A 175 -2.91 -6.76 12.21
CA GLU A 175 -3.78 -5.58 12.24
C GLU A 175 -3.44 -4.67 11.04
N THR A 176 -4.46 -4.29 10.25
CA THR A 176 -4.27 -3.52 9.02
C THR A 176 -4.93 -2.15 9.13
N HIS A 177 -4.13 -1.11 8.96
CA HIS A 177 -4.53 0.28 8.90
C HIS A 177 -4.44 0.77 7.45
N HIS A 178 -5.39 1.60 7.00
CA HIS A 178 -5.43 2.07 5.63
C HIS A 178 -5.89 3.51 5.52
N ILE A 179 -5.45 4.20 4.46
CA ILE A 179 -5.79 5.60 4.23
C ILE A 179 -7.10 5.72 3.43
N LEU A 180 -7.25 4.92 2.38
CA LEU A 180 -8.32 5.05 1.40
C LEU A 180 -8.80 3.68 0.91
N THR A 181 -10.11 3.52 0.78
CA THR A 181 -10.73 2.35 0.16
C THR A 181 -11.18 2.61 -1.28
N ARG A 182 -11.42 1.54 -2.06
CA ARG A 182 -12.03 1.65 -3.40
C ARG A 182 -13.35 2.43 -3.36
N ASN A 183 -14.24 2.09 -2.43
CA ASN A 183 -15.57 2.69 -2.37
C ASN A 183 -15.52 4.18 -2.04
N GLU A 184 -14.63 4.60 -1.14
CA GLU A 184 -14.40 6.01 -0.85
C GLU A 184 -13.88 6.75 -2.09
N LEU A 185 -12.88 6.19 -2.79
CA LEU A 185 -12.34 6.82 -4.00
C LEU A 185 -13.40 6.92 -5.09
N LEU A 186 -14.20 5.87 -5.31
CA LEU A 186 -15.31 5.87 -6.26
C LEU A 186 -16.39 6.90 -5.90
N GLY A 187 -16.71 7.09 -4.63
CA GLY A 187 -17.65 8.12 -4.19
C GLY A 187 -17.19 9.54 -4.56
N ILE A 188 -15.89 9.75 -4.71
CA ILE A 188 -15.28 11.04 -5.07
C ILE A 188 -15.17 11.19 -6.59
N VAL A 189 -14.69 10.16 -7.29
CA VAL A 189 -14.42 10.25 -8.73
C VAL A 189 -15.59 9.86 -9.61
N GLY A 190 -16.57 9.12 -9.09
CA GLY A 190 -17.67 8.54 -9.88
C GLY A 190 -18.45 9.56 -10.70
N LYS A 191 -18.63 10.77 -10.17
CA LYS A 191 -19.31 11.89 -10.85
C LYS A 191 -18.53 12.44 -12.06
N LYS A 192 -17.24 12.13 -12.16
CA LYS A 192 -16.34 12.56 -13.25
C LYS A 192 -16.14 11.47 -14.31
N LEU A 193 -16.65 10.27 -14.08
CA LEU A 193 -16.52 9.14 -15.00
C LEU A 193 -17.57 9.23 -16.12
N SER A 194 -17.22 8.71 -17.30
CA SER A 194 -18.18 8.55 -18.39
C SER A 194 -19.23 7.49 -18.05
N ALA A 195 -20.37 7.53 -18.75
CA ALA A 195 -21.42 6.50 -18.58
C ALA A 195 -20.87 5.08 -18.81
N GLU A 196 -19.98 4.91 -19.79
CA GLU A 196 -19.36 3.60 -20.07
C GLU A 196 -18.40 3.14 -18.96
N GLN A 197 -17.68 4.07 -18.33
CA GLN A 197 -16.82 3.77 -17.18
C GLN A 197 -17.65 3.44 -15.92
N GLN A 198 -18.77 4.12 -15.73
CA GLN A 198 -19.72 3.81 -14.65
C GLN A 198 -20.30 2.40 -14.83
N GLN A 199 -20.74 2.04 -16.04
CA GLN A 199 -21.21 0.70 -16.37
C GLN A 199 -20.13 -0.38 -16.12
N ALA A 200 -18.86 -0.08 -16.45
CA ALA A 200 -17.75 -0.99 -16.19
C ALA A 200 -17.54 -1.25 -14.68
N ILE A 201 -17.68 -0.21 -13.87
CA ILE A 201 -17.59 -0.31 -12.41
C ILE A 201 -18.76 -1.11 -11.84
N GLU A 202 -19.99 -0.83 -12.28
CA GLU A 202 -21.19 -1.55 -11.84
C GLU A 202 -21.04 -3.05 -12.09
N LYS A 203 -20.68 -3.45 -13.31
CA LYS A 203 -20.41 -4.86 -13.66
C LYS A 203 -19.35 -5.49 -12.76
N GLU A 204 -18.27 -4.76 -12.46
CA GLU A 204 -17.20 -5.30 -11.62
C GLU A 204 -17.62 -5.46 -10.14
N LEU A 205 -18.46 -4.54 -9.65
CA LEU A 205 -19.01 -4.61 -8.29
C LEU A 205 -19.98 -5.77 -8.16
N GLU A 206 -20.88 -5.99 -9.12
CA GLU A 206 -21.81 -7.13 -9.15
C GLU A 206 -21.07 -8.48 -9.06
N LEU A 207 -20.02 -8.66 -9.87
CA LEU A 207 -19.17 -9.87 -9.84
C LEU A 207 -18.41 -10.06 -8.52
N THR A 208 -18.28 -9.01 -7.70
CA THR A 208 -17.64 -9.10 -6.38
C THR A 208 -18.61 -9.63 -5.31
N TYR A 209 -19.92 -9.51 -5.51
CA TYR A 209 -20.95 -9.96 -4.55
C TYR A 209 -21.47 -11.39 -4.80
N GLU A 210 -21.07 -12.03 -5.90
CA GLU A 210 -21.43 -13.42 -6.24
C GLU A 210 -20.43 -14.48 -5.71
N LEU A 211 -19.45 -14.07 -4.88
CA LEU A 211 -18.41 -14.91 -4.27
C LEU A 211 -18.44 -14.83 -2.75
#